data_AF-A0A2V6QV41-F1
#
_entry.id   AF-A0A2V6QV41-F1
#
_cell.length_a   1.000
_cell.length_b   1.000
_cell.length_c   1.000
_cell.angle_alpha   90.00
_cell.angle_beta   90.00
_cell.angle_gamma   90.00
#
_symmetry.space_group_name_H-M   'P 1'
#
loop_
_entity.id
_entity.type
_entity.pdbx_description
1 polymer ?
#
loop_
_entity_poly.entity_id
_entity_poly.type
_entity_poly.pdbx_seq_one_letter_code
_entity_poly.pdbx_strand_id
1 'polypeptide(L)'
;MPATRDAAAALSRGAARLGAAAQALGAPDGFGALLVGARPGFPLDAGAGRARALAAACAADRPEEAAQAAWALLGLGAGLTPSGDDYVGGAFFARALLARAGAGDAARWRSAAEAVRAAAPARTHPISAALLGDLLDGEGWAPLHDLASALATDAPEATAREAARRLTRLGHSSGWDLLAGFVAGAAA
;
A
#
# COMPACT_ATOMS: atom_id res chain seq x y z
N MET A 1 -0.22 15.28 -4.15
CA MET A 1 0.54 14.20 -4.84
C MET A 1 1.98 14.66 -5.05
N PRO A 2 3.00 13.83 -4.79
CA PRO A 2 4.39 14.23 -4.98
C PRO A 2 4.65 14.50 -6.47
N ALA A 3 5.18 15.68 -6.79
CA ALA A 3 5.47 16.10 -8.16
C ALA A 3 6.98 16.23 -8.43
N THR A 4 7.82 16.03 -7.40
CA THR A 4 9.26 16.23 -7.46
C THR A 4 9.99 15.12 -6.73
N ARG A 5 11.28 14.90 -7.05
CA ARG A 5 12.13 13.93 -6.35
C ARG A 5 12.26 14.24 -4.85
N ASP A 6 12.28 15.51 -4.47
CA ASP A 6 12.33 15.90 -3.06
C ASP A 6 11.05 15.51 -2.33
N ALA A 7 9.88 15.71 -2.95
CA ALA A 7 8.60 15.27 -2.42
C ALA A 7 8.50 13.75 -2.33
N ALA A 8 9.07 13.01 -3.29
CA ALA A 8 9.18 11.55 -3.24
C ALA A 8 10.05 11.09 -2.05
N ALA A 9 11.19 11.73 -1.84
CA ALA A 9 12.08 11.44 -0.71
C ALA A 9 11.43 11.78 0.64
N ALA A 10 10.68 12.89 0.71
CA ALA A 10 9.90 13.27 1.89
C ALA A 10 8.80 12.24 2.18
N LEU A 11 8.05 11.81 1.17
CA LEU A 11 7.02 10.77 1.29
C LEU A 11 7.62 9.47 1.83
N SER A 12 8.78 9.05 1.31
CA SER A 12 9.42 7.79 1.70
C SER A 12 9.90 7.81 3.15
N ARG A 13 10.58 8.90 3.57
CA ARG A 13 10.97 9.11 4.98
C ARG A 13 9.75 9.21 5.91
N GLY A 14 8.72 9.93 5.47
CA GLY A 14 7.48 10.10 6.20
C GLY A 14 6.76 8.77 6.43
N ALA A 15 6.65 7.94 5.38
CA ALA A 15 6.05 6.62 5.46
C ALA A 15 6.81 5.69 6.42
N ALA A 16 8.15 5.69 6.37
CA ALA A 16 8.98 4.92 7.30
C ALA A 16 8.76 5.34 8.76
N ARG A 17 8.73 6.65 9.05
CA ARG A 17 8.42 7.18 10.40
C ARG A 17 7.01 6.80 10.85
N LEU A 18 6.02 6.93 9.97
CA LEU A 18 4.64 6.57 10.27
C LEU A 18 4.49 5.07 10.56
N GLY A 19 5.14 4.21 9.79
CA GLY A 19 5.19 2.77 10.01
C GLY A 19 5.77 2.44 11.39
N ALA A 20 6.90 3.04 11.76
CA ALA A 20 7.51 2.87 13.09
C ALA A 20 6.60 3.35 14.24
N ALA A 21 5.71 4.32 13.98
CA ALA A 21 4.76 4.86 14.94
C ALA A 21 3.35 4.27 14.83
N ALA A 22 3.14 3.20 14.05
CA ALA A 22 1.81 2.69 13.72
C ALA A 22 0.98 2.26 14.95
N GLN A 23 1.64 1.84 16.04
CA GLN A 23 0.97 1.51 17.31
C GLN A 23 0.17 2.69 17.87
N ALA A 24 0.58 3.93 17.58
CA ALA A 24 -0.14 5.12 18.03
C ALA A 24 -1.45 5.37 17.28
N LEU A 25 -1.71 4.66 16.17
CA LEU A 25 -2.89 4.85 15.32
C LEU A 25 -4.14 4.14 15.85
N GLY A 26 -3.96 3.09 16.67
CA GLY A 26 -5.05 2.30 17.25
C GLY A 26 -4.72 0.81 17.22
N ALA A 27 -5.74 -0.03 17.43
CA ALA A 27 -5.61 -1.47 17.26
C ALA A 27 -5.54 -1.81 15.77
N PRO A 28 -4.44 -2.41 15.28
CA PRO A 28 -4.32 -2.81 13.89
C PRO A 28 -5.24 -3.98 13.58
N ASP A 29 -5.75 -4.01 12.34
CA ASP A 29 -6.50 -5.13 11.78
C ASP A 29 -5.84 -5.59 10.47
N GLY A 30 -6.18 -6.79 10.00
CA GLY A 30 -5.66 -7.33 8.75
C GLY A 30 -4.12 -7.38 8.67
N PHE A 31 -3.58 -6.95 7.53
CA PHE A 31 -2.14 -6.75 7.32
C PHE A 31 -1.57 -5.54 8.07
N GLY A 32 -2.41 -4.68 8.67
CA GLY A 32 -1.99 -3.66 9.63
C GLY A 32 -1.16 -4.23 10.78
N ALA A 33 -1.39 -5.51 11.14
CA ALA A 33 -0.59 -6.22 12.14
C ALA A 33 0.92 -6.23 11.79
N LEU A 34 1.29 -6.26 10.50
CA LEU A 34 2.69 -6.24 10.08
C LEU A 34 3.39 -4.93 10.42
N LEU A 35 2.68 -3.80 10.44
CA LEU A 35 3.25 -2.49 10.80
C LEU A 35 3.73 -2.44 12.25
N VAL A 36 3.10 -3.21 13.13
CA VAL A 36 3.44 -3.25 14.56
C VAL A 36 4.28 -4.48 14.94
N GLY A 37 4.79 -5.22 13.95
CA GLY A 37 5.57 -6.44 14.16
C GLY A 37 4.75 -7.66 14.62
N ALA A 38 3.42 -7.58 14.59
CA ALA A 38 2.54 -8.68 14.90
C ALA A 38 2.34 -9.61 13.69
N ARG A 39 1.75 -10.78 13.95
CA ARG A 39 1.27 -11.68 12.88
C ARG A 39 -0.18 -11.33 12.56
N PRO A 40 -0.55 -11.18 11.26
CA PRO A 40 -1.96 -11.13 10.87
C PRO A 40 -2.73 -12.35 11.39
N GLY A 41 -4.02 -12.19 11.68
CA GLY A 41 -4.88 -13.30 12.09
C GLY A 41 -5.20 -14.26 10.94
N PHE A 42 -5.75 -15.44 11.25
CA PHE A 42 -6.26 -16.37 10.25
C PHE A 42 -7.39 -15.73 9.43
N PRO A 43 -7.43 -15.88 8.08
CA PRO A 43 -6.53 -16.67 7.23
C PRO A 43 -5.35 -15.88 6.62
N LEU A 44 -5.14 -14.62 7.05
CA LEU A 44 -4.14 -13.72 6.47
C LEU A 44 -2.70 -14.04 6.89
N ASP A 45 -2.53 -14.81 7.97
CA ASP A 45 -1.25 -15.33 8.42
C ASP A 45 -0.51 -16.11 7.32
N ALA A 46 -1.25 -16.87 6.49
CA ALA A 46 -0.72 -17.56 5.32
C ALA A 46 -0.17 -16.59 4.23
N GLY A 47 -0.66 -15.35 4.21
CA GLY A 47 -0.19 -14.28 3.32
C GLY A 47 1.00 -13.50 3.84
N ALA A 48 1.34 -13.59 5.13
CA ALA A 48 2.34 -12.71 5.76
C ALA A 48 3.72 -12.77 5.10
N GLY A 49 4.15 -13.96 4.66
CA GLY A 49 5.42 -14.12 3.93
C GLY A 49 5.43 -13.37 2.59
N ARG A 50 4.30 -13.42 1.85
CA ARG A 50 4.13 -12.76 0.55
C ARG A 50 4.00 -11.25 0.70
N ALA A 51 3.29 -10.79 1.73
CA ALA A 51 3.20 -9.37 2.07
C ALA A 51 4.58 -8.76 2.40
N ARG A 52 5.42 -9.49 3.15
CA ARG A 52 6.81 -9.09 3.41
C ARG A 52 7.68 -9.15 2.16
N ALA A 53 7.49 -10.15 1.29
CA ALA A 53 8.20 -10.22 0.02
C ALA A 53 7.87 -9.04 -0.89
N LEU A 54 6.59 -8.64 -0.97
CA LEU A 54 6.17 -7.43 -1.67
C LEU A 54 6.84 -6.18 -1.08
N ALA A 55 6.82 -6.01 0.24
CA ALA A 55 7.50 -4.89 0.91
C ALA A 55 9.01 -4.85 0.60
N ALA A 56 9.69 -6.00 0.67
CA ALA A 56 11.12 -6.10 0.37
C ALA A 56 11.44 -5.84 -1.11
N ALA A 57 10.56 -6.25 -2.03
CA ALA A 57 10.70 -5.97 -3.45
C ALA A 57 10.49 -4.47 -3.75
N CYS A 58 9.52 -3.82 -3.11
CA CYS A 58 9.32 -2.37 -3.17
C CYS A 58 10.57 -1.62 -2.68
N ALA A 59 11.09 -1.98 -1.50
CA ALA A 59 12.27 -1.35 -0.92
C ALA A 59 13.55 -1.52 -1.76
N ALA A 60 13.66 -2.63 -2.49
CA ALA A 60 14.79 -2.91 -3.37
C ALA A 60 14.61 -2.38 -4.80
N ASP A 61 13.52 -1.67 -5.10
CA ASP A 61 13.13 -1.24 -6.45
C ASP A 61 13.13 -2.41 -7.46
N ARG A 62 12.47 -3.53 -7.11
CA ARG A 62 12.35 -4.76 -7.91
C ARG A 62 10.90 -5.02 -8.34
N PRO A 63 10.40 -4.36 -9.40
CA PRO A 63 8.98 -4.38 -9.78
C PRO A 63 8.43 -5.77 -10.14
N GLU A 64 9.23 -6.61 -10.79
CA GLU A 64 8.80 -7.94 -11.23
C GLU A 64 8.60 -8.89 -10.04
N GLU A 65 9.48 -8.80 -9.04
CA GLU A 65 9.32 -9.53 -7.78
C GLU A 65 8.13 -9.00 -6.96
N ALA A 66 7.90 -7.69 -7.00
CA ALA A 66 6.72 -7.08 -6.39
C ALA A 66 5.43 -7.60 -7.03
N ALA A 67 5.36 -7.65 -8.37
CA ALA A 67 4.22 -8.22 -9.09
C ALA A 67 3.99 -9.70 -8.77
N GLN A 68 5.07 -10.49 -8.67
CA GLN A 68 4.98 -11.91 -8.31
C GLN A 68 4.43 -12.11 -6.88
N ALA A 69 4.91 -11.32 -5.92
CA ALA A 69 4.42 -11.36 -4.54
C ALA A 69 2.95 -10.88 -4.45
N ALA A 70 2.60 -9.83 -5.20
CA ALA A 70 1.25 -9.30 -5.29
C ALA A 70 0.26 -10.33 -5.83
N TRP A 71 0.60 -11.05 -6.91
CA TRP A 71 -0.26 -12.08 -7.49
C TRP A 71 -0.72 -13.14 -6.48
N ALA A 72 0.17 -13.52 -5.55
CA ALA A 72 -0.12 -14.51 -4.52
C ALA A 72 -0.98 -13.97 -3.36
N LEU A 73 -1.13 -12.65 -3.26
CA LEU A 73 -1.99 -11.97 -2.27
C LEU A 73 -3.37 -11.67 -2.83
N LEU A 74 -3.53 -11.59 -4.15
CA LEU A 74 -4.82 -11.25 -4.75
C LEU A 74 -5.94 -12.20 -4.31
N GLY A 75 -7.05 -11.63 -3.86
CA GLY A 75 -8.22 -12.35 -3.34
C GLY A 75 -8.07 -12.94 -1.93
N LEU A 76 -6.93 -12.74 -1.25
CA LEU A 76 -6.72 -13.25 0.09
C LEU A 76 -7.47 -12.42 1.13
N GLY A 77 -8.45 -13.03 1.80
CA GLY A 77 -9.30 -12.38 2.81
C GLY A 77 -10.77 -12.55 2.48
N ALA A 78 -11.64 -12.16 3.41
CA ALA A 78 -13.09 -12.23 3.21
C ALA A 78 -13.64 -10.93 2.61
N GLY A 79 -14.87 -10.99 2.08
CA GLY A 79 -15.61 -9.81 1.62
C GLY A 79 -15.37 -9.44 0.16
N LEU A 80 -15.89 -8.26 -0.21
CA LEU A 80 -15.86 -7.75 -1.60
C LEU A 80 -14.56 -7.01 -1.94
N THR A 81 -13.79 -6.65 -0.92
CA THR A 81 -12.45 -6.06 -0.97
C THR A 81 -11.53 -6.86 -0.02
N PRO A 82 -11.03 -8.02 -0.47
CA PRO A 82 -10.13 -8.85 0.34
C PRO A 82 -8.88 -8.08 0.78
N SER A 83 -8.42 -8.33 2.01
CA SER A 83 -7.24 -7.67 2.62
C SER A 83 -5.98 -7.73 1.75
N GLY A 84 -5.78 -8.83 1.03
CA GLY A 84 -4.66 -8.98 0.11
C GLY A 84 -4.70 -8.00 -1.06
N ASP A 85 -5.89 -7.72 -1.59
CA ASP A 85 -6.06 -6.74 -2.67
C ASP A 85 -5.87 -5.31 -2.16
N ASP A 86 -6.38 -5.00 -0.96
CA ASP A 86 -6.18 -3.71 -0.31
C ASP A 86 -4.69 -3.45 0.00
N TYR A 87 -3.98 -4.45 0.51
CA TYR A 87 -2.53 -4.36 0.75
C TYR A 87 -1.73 -4.18 -0.55
N VAL A 88 -2.03 -4.96 -1.59
CA VAL A 88 -1.39 -4.83 -2.91
C VAL A 88 -1.68 -3.45 -3.50
N GLY A 89 -2.94 -3.01 -3.46
CA GLY A 89 -3.37 -1.72 -3.96
C GLY A 89 -2.68 -0.56 -3.28
N GLY A 90 -2.59 -0.57 -1.94
CA GLY A 90 -1.85 0.44 -1.18
C GLY A 90 -0.38 0.51 -1.59
N ALA A 91 0.28 -0.64 -1.75
CA ALA A 91 1.69 -0.69 -2.14
C ALA A 91 1.91 -0.13 -3.54
N PHE A 92 1.13 -0.58 -4.53
CA PHE A 92 1.27 -0.12 -5.91
C PHE A 92 0.83 1.34 -6.09
N PHE A 93 -0.15 1.82 -5.32
CA PHE A 93 -0.50 3.23 -5.27
C PHE A 93 0.71 4.07 -4.87
N ALA A 94 1.40 3.71 -3.77
CA ALA A 94 2.61 4.42 -3.34
C ALA A 94 3.70 4.40 -4.44
N ARG A 95 3.91 3.25 -5.09
CA ARG A 95 4.89 3.11 -6.18
C ARG A 95 4.53 3.93 -7.41
N ALA A 96 3.25 4.03 -7.77
CA ALA A 96 2.78 4.89 -8.84
C ALA A 96 3.08 6.37 -8.53
N LEU A 97 2.88 6.80 -7.29
CA LEU A 97 3.22 8.17 -6.86
C LEU A 97 4.72 8.46 -6.92
N LEU A 98 5.55 7.54 -6.42
CA LEU A 98 7.01 7.68 -6.47
C LEU A 98 7.52 7.72 -7.92
N ALA A 99 7.01 6.84 -8.78
CA ALA A 99 7.34 6.82 -10.20
C ALA A 99 6.94 8.13 -10.92
N ARG A 100 5.73 8.66 -10.66
CA ARG A 100 5.26 9.96 -11.19
C ARG A 100 6.16 11.12 -10.74
N ALA A 101 6.74 11.03 -9.55
CA ALA A 101 7.67 12.02 -9.00
C ALA A 101 9.14 11.83 -9.44
N GLY A 102 9.41 10.86 -10.33
CA GLY A 102 10.74 10.60 -10.89
C GLY A 102 11.66 9.79 -9.97
N ALA A 103 11.10 9.01 -9.05
CA ALA A 103 11.81 8.05 -8.19
C ALA A 103 11.54 6.59 -8.63
N GLY A 104 12.61 5.81 -8.75
CA GLY A 104 12.56 4.42 -9.25
C GLY A 104 12.35 4.30 -10.77
N ASP A 105 12.30 3.06 -11.27
CA ASP A 105 12.06 2.77 -12.69
C ASP A 105 10.56 2.79 -13.04
N ALA A 106 10.08 3.96 -13.47
CA ALA A 106 8.66 4.17 -13.78
C ALA A 106 8.12 3.23 -14.88
N ALA A 107 8.94 2.81 -15.85
CA ALA A 107 8.51 1.93 -16.93
C ALA A 107 8.31 0.51 -16.40
N ARG A 108 9.25 0.00 -15.60
CA ARG A 108 9.14 -1.34 -14.99
C ARG A 108 8.02 -1.40 -13.96
N TRP A 109 7.82 -0.36 -13.15
CA TRP A 109 6.68 -0.30 -12.22
C TRP A 109 5.33 -0.28 -12.95
N ARG A 110 5.22 0.41 -14.09
CA ARG A 110 4.02 0.35 -14.93
C ARG A 110 3.78 -1.05 -15.49
N SER A 111 4.83 -1.72 -15.97
CA SER A 111 4.72 -3.10 -16.46
C SER A 111 4.32 -4.08 -15.35
N ALA A 112 4.84 -3.91 -14.15
CA ALA A 112 4.45 -4.68 -12.98
C ALA A 112 2.98 -4.44 -12.59
N ALA A 113 2.52 -3.18 -12.62
CA ALA A 113 1.13 -2.83 -12.37
C ALA A 113 0.19 -3.49 -13.38
N GLU A 114 0.53 -3.47 -14.67
CA GLU A 114 -0.25 -4.14 -15.72
C GLU A 114 -0.32 -5.66 -15.52
N ALA A 115 0.77 -6.30 -15.06
CA ALA A 115 0.76 -7.72 -14.75
C ALA A 115 -0.19 -8.05 -13.59
N VAL A 116 -0.24 -7.20 -12.55
CA VAL A 116 -1.19 -7.33 -11.44
C VAL A 116 -2.63 -7.08 -11.91
N ARG A 117 -2.86 -6.03 -12.72
CA ARG A 117 -4.16 -5.70 -13.31
C ARG A 117 -4.73 -6.86 -14.12
N ALA A 118 -3.91 -7.48 -14.97
CA ALA A 118 -4.30 -8.60 -15.81
C ALA A 118 -4.69 -9.85 -15.01
N ALA A 119 -4.08 -10.05 -13.83
CA ALA A 119 -4.37 -11.20 -12.97
C ALA A 119 -5.65 -11.01 -12.12
N ALA A 120 -6.00 -9.77 -11.76
CA ALA A 120 -7.06 -9.47 -10.80
C ALA A 120 -8.42 -10.12 -11.12
N PRO A 121 -8.95 -10.08 -12.38
CA PRO A 121 -10.27 -10.63 -12.68
C PRO A 121 -10.42 -12.14 -12.43
N ALA A 122 -9.31 -12.88 -12.45
CA ALA A 122 -9.29 -14.33 -12.21
C ALA A 122 -9.01 -14.70 -10.74
N ARG A 123 -8.69 -13.71 -9.90
CA ARG A 123 -8.12 -13.93 -8.56
C ARG A 123 -8.95 -13.31 -7.44
N THR A 124 -9.71 -12.26 -7.73
CA THR A 124 -10.53 -11.56 -6.73
C THR A 124 -11.93 -11.23 -7.24
N HIS A 125 -12.74 -10.62 -6.37
CA HIS A 125 -14.08 -10.15 -6.67
C HIS A 125 -14.06 -8.99 -7.69
N PRO A 126 -15.01 -8.88 -8.63
CA PRO A 126 -15.03 -7.81 -9.63
C PRO A 126 -14.98 -6.39 -9.06
N ILE A 127 -15.60 -6.16 -7.90
CA ILE A 127 -15.53 -4.87 -7.18
C ILE A 127 -14.09 -4.55 -6.76
N SER A 128 -13.40 -5.51 -6.13
CA SER A 128 -12.00 -5.34 -5.76
C SER A 128 -11.09 -5.18 -6.97
N ALA A 129 -11.31 -5.94 -8.05
CA ALA A 129 -10.53 -5.81 -9.28
C ALA A 129 -10.62 -4.40 -9.90
N ALA A 130 -11.80 -3.79 -9.88
CA ALA A 130 -11.99 -2.41 -10.34
C ALA A 130 -11.24 -1.39 -9.45
N LEU A 131 -11.43 -1.48 -8.12
CA LEU A 131 -10.76 -0.59 -7.16
C LEU A 131 -9.24 -0.73 -7.18
N LEU A 132 -8.75 -1.97 -7.30
CA LEU A 132 -7.33 -2.26 -7.48
C LEU A 132 -6.81 -1.61 -8.76
N GLY A 133 -7.57 -1.65 -9.85
CA GLY A 133 -7.24 -0.95 -11.09
C GLY A 133 -6.96 0.54 -10.89
N ASP A 134 -7.81 1.23 -10.12
CA ASP A 134 -7.60 2.65 -9.79
C ASP A 134 -6.33 2.85 -8.94
N LEU A 135 -6.11 2.00 -7.93
CA LEU A 135 -4.92 2.05 -7.07
C LEU A 135 -3.63 1.81 -7.82
N LEU A 136 -3.62 0.88 -8.79
CA LEU A 136 -2.49 0.61 -9.67
C LEU A 136 -2.12 1.83 -10.52
N ASP A 137 -3.11 2.67 -10.87
CA ASP A 137 -2.87 3.92 -11.56
C ASP A 137 -2.42 5.04 -10.61
N GLY A 138 -2.46 4.84 -9.29
CA GLY A 138 -2.19 5.89 -8.31
C GLY A 138 -3.40 6.76 -8.00
N GLU A 139 -4.61 6.26 -8.27
CA GLU A 139 -5.89 6.85 -7.90
C GLU A 139 -6.55 6.05 -6.76
N GLY A 140 -7.53 6.60 -6.06
CA GLY A 140 -8.12 5.91 -4.92
C GLY A 140 -8.87 6.84 -3.97
N TRP A 141 -9.10 6.37 -2.75
CA TRP A 141 -9.88 7.12 -1.76
C TRP A 141 -9.18 8.41 -1.30
N ALA A 142 -9.96 9.46 -1.06
CA ALA A 142 -9.44 10.75 -0.59
C ALA A 142 -8.53 10.64 0.65
N PRO A 143 -8.84 9.85 1.70
CA PRO A 143 -7.93 9.71 2.85
C PRO A 143 -6.54 9.15 2.51
N LEU A 144 -6.43 8.31 1.47
CA LEU A 144 -5.14 7.79 1.01
C LEU A 144 -4.32 8.88 0.32
N HIS A 145 -4.98 9.71 -0.49
CA HIS A 145 -4.36 10.89 -1.12
C HIS A 145 -3.96 11.96 -0.10
N ASP A 146 -4.80 12.21 0.90
CA ASP A 146 -4.52 13.13 2.01
C ASP A 146 -3.28 12.70 2.79
N LEU A 147 -3.17 11.40 3.10
CA LEU A 147 -2.00 10.83 3.74
C LEU A 147 -0.74 11.02 2.90
N ALA A 148 -0.77 10.60 1.63
CA ALA A 148 0.36 10.76 0.73
C ALA A 148 0.78 12.23 0.56
N SER A 149 -0.19 13.15 0.51
CA SER A 149 0.07 14.58 0.44
C SER A 149 0.77 15.10 1.70
N ALA A 150 0.25 14.76 2.89
CA ALA A 150 0.84 15.16 4.17
C ALA A 150 2.29 14.67 4.33
N LEU A 151 2.59 13.45 3.87
CA LEU A 151 3.95 12.91 3.93
C LEU A 151 4.87 13.56 2.88
N ALA A 152 4.38 13.80 1.66
CA ALA A 152 5.15 14.41 0.58
C ALA A 152 5.52 15.88 0.83
N THR A 153 4.75 16.59 1.67
CA THR A 153 5.00 17.99 2.06
C THR A 153 5.71 18.12 3.41
N ASP A 154 6.15 17.01 4.00
CA ASP A 154 6.75 16.95 5.35
C ASP A 154 5.88 17.69 6.40
N ALA A 155 4.56 17.50 6.31
CA ALA A 155 3.62 18.08 7.25
C ALA A 155 3.92 17.62 8.69
N PRO A 156 3.46 18.39 9.71
CA PRO A 156 3.64 17.99 11.10
C PRO A 156 3.15 16.57 11.36
N GLU A 157 3.87 15.84 12.21
CA GLU A 157 3.59 14.42 12.46
C GLU A 157 2.14 14.17 12.91
N ALA A 158 1.56 15.07 13.70
CA ALA A 158 0.17 15.00 14.12
C ALA A 158 -0.81 15.01 12.91
N THR A 159 -0.52 15.81 11.87
CA THR A 159 -1.32 15.89 10.65
C THR A 159 -1.24 14.58 9.85
N ALA A 160 -0.03 14.04 9.67
CA ALA A 160 0.16 12.76 8.99
C ALA A 160 -0.53 11.61 9.75
N ARG A 161 -0.43 11.58 11.08
CA ARG A 161 -1.12 10.59 11.92
C ARG A 161 -2.64 10.71 11.82
N GLU A 162 -3.20 11.92 11.82
CA GLU A 162 -4.65 12.10 11.66
C GLU A 162 -5.13 11.67 10.27
N ALA A 163 -4.37 11.96 9.21
CA ALA A 163 -4.66 11.44 7.87
C ALA A 163 -4.63 9.89 7.84
N ALA A 164 -3.64 9.27 8.48
CA ALA A 164 -3.57 7.82 8.62
C ALA A 164 -4.77 7.26 9.41
N ARG A 165 -5.18 7.91 10.52
CA ARG A 165 -6.38 7.50 11.28
C ARG A 165 -7.66 7.61 10.46
N ARG A 166 -7.77 8.61 9.58
CA ARG A 166 -8.90 8.73 8.64
C ARG A 166 -8.93 7.57 7.67
N LEU A 167 -7.75 7.20 7.14
CA LEU A 167 -7.61 6.05 6.25
C LEU A 167 -8.02 4.74 6.94
N THR A 168 -7.55 4.48 8.17
CA THR A 168 -7.88 3.24 8.91
C THR A 168 -9.35 3.12 9.31
N ARG A 169 -10.17 4.16 9.14
CA ARG A 169 -11.63 4.12 9.34
C ARG A 169 -12.40 3.70 8.08
N LEU A 170 -11.72 3.47 6.95
CA LEU A 170 -12.36 2.95 5.75
C LEU A 170 -12.65 1.46 5.89
N GLY A 171 -13.91 1.07 5.68
CA GLY A 171 -14.32 -0.33 5.72
C GLY A 171 -14.07 -0.99 7.08
N HIS A 172 -14.08 -2.32 7.11
CA HIS A 172 -13.77 -3.08 8.32
C HIS A 172 -12.24 -3.12 8.56
N SER A 173 -11.50 -3.86 7.74
CA SER A 173 -10.04 -3.93 7.77
C SER A 173 -9.35 -3.18 6.63
N SER A 174 -10.09 -2.86 5.55
CA SER A 174 -9.55 -2.30 4.31
C SER A 174 -8.67 -1.07 4.52
N GLY A 175 -9.07 -0.15 5.41
CA GLY A 175 -8.26 1.01 5.74
C GLY A 175 -6.88 0.68 6.34
N TRP A 176 -6.82 -0.34 7.19
CA TRP A 176 -5.56 -0.84 7.75
C TRP A 176 -4.72 -1.61 6.72
N ASP A 177 -5.37 -2.41 5.89
CA ASP A 177 -4.72 -3.16 4.81
C ASP A 177 -4.09 -2.20 3.78
N LEU A 178 -4.83 -1.17 3.37
CA LEU A 178 -4.34 -0.09 2.50
C LEU A 178 -3.18 0.68 3.13
N LEU A 179 -3.28 1.05 4.41
CA LEU A 179 -2.20 1.74 5.11
C LEU A 179 -0.93 0.88 5.16
N ALA A 180 -1.07 -0.41 5.49
CA ALA A 180 0.06 -1.34 5.54
C ALA A 180 0.73 -1.50 4.17
N GLY A 181 -0.09 -1.66 3.12
CA GLY A 181 0.38 -1.68 1.74
C GLY A 181 1.10 -0.39 1.36
N PHE A 182 0.47 0.76 1.63
CA PHE A 182 1.03 2.08 1.33
C PHE A 182 2.39 2.27 1.98
N VAL A 183 2.53 1.99 3.27
CA VAL A 183 3.82 2.08 3.97
C VAL A 183 4.84 1.12 3.35
N ALA A 184 4.44 -0.11 3.03
CA ALA A 184 5.32 -1.10 2.39
C ALA A 184 5.83 -0.67 1.00
N GLY A 185 4.98 0.00 0.21
CA GLY A 185 5.36 0.53 -1.11
C GLY A 185 6.15 1.85 -1.04
N ALA A 186 5.85 2.69 -0.04
CA ALA A 186 6.41 4.03 0.11
C ALA A 186 7.75 4.05 0.85
N ALA A 187 7.98 3.17 1.82
CA ALA A 187 9.20 3.15 2.65
C ALA A 187 10.41 2.52 1.93
N ALA A 188 10.56 2.84 0.63
CA ALA A 188 11.61 2.37 -0.26
C ALA A 188 12.71 3.42 -0.45
#